data_AF-A0A8J4XU53-F1
#
_entry.id   AF-A0A8J4XU53-F1
#
_cell.length_a   1.000
_cell.length_b   1.000
_cell.length_c   1.000
_cell.angle_alpha   90.00
_cell.angle_beta   90.00
_cell.angle_gamma   90.00
#
_symmetry.space_group_name_H-M   'P 1'
#
loop_
_entity.id
_entity.type
_entity.pdbx_description
1 polymer ?
#
loop_
_entity_poly.entity_id
_entity_poly.type
_entity_poly.pdbx_seq_one_letter_code
_entity_poly.pdbx_strand_id
1 'polypeptide(L)'
;MKEVIEDSLIWCEMEEEITSLSRFSVIPEAQDDPEAPACRSATHPHRYTLLTVFHHGLFDGQTTINISSIFIETLNLILDGKIVDDSVMKGVFLPGGKFPQIEKTLLSNNDPNTIPEKSLSNQPVILKGFPPPGGHSPTTIFIFNTVESDAMAIIKAACKREGVTFHSVVMAAHQTATMELLQSSGVQDDTATFCVNMATDLRRYMAENTLPIHGLHISRSKMFIETNNNTQKSGFWEFARNIEIQKRKVLNSQDLLHQIVATEKGHTGEDSLPETFDYGITALREIETAPNRFVQVTGATLYVFVHNTLFMSFLTYLIGRQKYVFTFSCASNLMAKKTAKMLLDKTLHILQKRASPNERL
;
A
#
# COMPACT_ATOMS: atom_id res chain seq x y z
N MET A 1 -13.50 40.18 -11.35
CA MET A 1 -13.07 40.63 -10.02
C MET A 1 -14.14 40.14 -9.05
N LYS A 2 -13.79 39.12 -8.26
CA LYS A 2 -14.66 38.39 -7.30
C LYS A 2 -15.86 37.66 -7.89
N GLU A 3 -15.58 36.55 -8.57
CA GLU A 3 -16.42 35.36 -8.78
C GLU A 3 -15.61 34.47 -9.73
N VAL A 4 -15.69 33.14 -9.57
CA VAL A 4 -14.83 32.12 -10.21
C VAL A 4 -13.48 31.88 -9.50
N ILE A 5 -13.54 31.48 -8.23
CA ILE A 5 -12.49 30.67 -7.56
C ILE A 5 -13.21 29.71 -6.63
N GLU A 6 -13.73 28.59 -7.14
CA GLU A 6 -14.30 27.53 -6.28
C GLU A 6 -14.29 26.11 -6.88
N ASP A 7 -14.00 25.90 -8.17
CA ASP A 7 -14.30 24.60 -8.82
C ASP A 7 -13.11 23.66 -9.16
N SER A 8 -11.87 23.92 -8.72
CA SER A 8 -10.71 23.04 -9.04
C SER A 8 -10.07 22.29 -7.87
N LEU A 9 -10.68 22.38 -6.68
CA LEU A 9 -10.57 21.35 -5.64
C LEU A 9 -11.98 20.80 -5.47
N ILE A 10 -12.19 19.49 -5.67
CA ILE A 10 -13.40 18.83 -5.18
C ILE A 10 -13.31 18.86 -3.64
N TRP A 11 -13.54 20.02 -3.06
CA TRP A 11 -14.38 20.12 -1.89
C TRP A 11 -15.72 19.62 -2.38
N CYS A 12 -16.11 18.41 -1.98
CA CYS A 12 -17.54 18.20 -1.86
C CYS A 12 -18.02 19.31 -0.93
N GLU A 13 -18.80 20.25 -1.43
CA GLU A 13 -19.76 20.98 -0.61
C GLU A 13 -20.67 19.91 0.00
N MET A 14 -20.25 19.41 1.16
CA MET A 14 -20.96 18.42 1.94
C MET A 14 -22.03 19.16 2.74
N GLU A 15 -23.05 19.66 2.03
CA GLU A 15 -24.23 20.31 2.63
C GLU A 15 -25.19 19.31 3.30
N GLU A 16 -24.92 18.01 3.22
CA GLU A 16 -25.55 17.01 4.08
C GLU A 16 -24.58 16.57 5.18
N GLU A 17 -25.01 16.68 6.44
CA GLU A 17 -24.27 16.29 7.65
C GLU A 17 -23.70 14.86 7.53
N ILE A 18 -22.48 14.70 7.01
CA ILE A 18 -21.70 13.49 7.25
C ILE A 18 -21.24 13.54 8.71
N THR A 19 -22.11 13.05 9.59
CA THR A 19 -21.89 13.00 11.04
C THR A 19 -20.76 12.04 11.44
N SER A 20 -20.24 11.19 10.53
CA SER A 20 -19.09 10.33 10.82
C SER A 20 -18.19 10.05 9.61
N LEU A 21 -16.90 10.38 9.76
CA LEU A 21 -15.80 10.09 8.83
C LEU A 21 -15.23 8.66 9.00
N SER A 22 -15.92 7.84 9.78
CA SER A 22 -15.63 6.41 9.93
C SER A 22 -16.92 5.59 10.09
N ARG A 23 -16.92 4.34 9.64
CA ARG A 23 -18.05 3.41 9.85
C ARG A 23 -17.52 2.07 10.30
N PHE A 24 -18.24 1.45 11.23
CA PHE A 24 -17.96 0.12 11.74
C PHE A 24 -19.19 -0.74 11.55
N SER A 25 -19.00 -1.99 11.14
CA SER A 25 -20.09 -2.97 11.06
C SER A 25 -19.56 -4.32 11.48
N VAL A 26 -20.34 -5.02 12.30
CA VAL A 26 -20.06 -6.39 12.73
C VAL A 26 -21.10 -7.28 12.06
N ILE A 27 -20.63 -8.19 11.22
CA ILE A 27 -21.47 -9.08 10.43
C ILE A 27 -21.23 -10.49 10.95
N PRO A 28 -22.23 -11.14 11.59
CA PRO A 28 -22.11 -12.54 11.98
C PRO A 28 -21.88 -13.42 10.74
N GLU A 29 -20.91 -14.33 10.81
CA GLU A 29 -20.71 -15.32 9.75
C GLU A 29 -21.69 -16.49 9.94
N ALA A 30 -22.18 -17.05 8.83
CA ALA A 30 -23.11 -18.17 8.87
C ALA A 30 -22.47 -19.39 9.57
N GLN A 31 -23.24 -20.07 10.42
CA GLN A 31 -22.76 -21.24 11.14
C GLN A 31 -22.45 -22.43 10.22
N ASP A 32 -22.97 -22.48 9.01
CA ASP A 32 -22.78 -23.63 8.11
C ASP A 32 -21.94 -23.31 6.86
N ASP A 33 -21.17 -22.22 6.86
CA ASP A 33 -20.34 -21.86 5.71
C ASP A 33 -19.22 -22.91 5.48
N PRO A 34 -19.29 -23.70 4.38
CA PRO A 34 -18.32 -24.75 4.09
C PRO A 34 -16.96 -24.21 3.64
N GLU A 35 -16.86 -22.92 3.27
CA GLU A 35 -15.61 -22.25 2.88
C GLU A 35 -14.94 -21.53 4.07
N ALA A 36 -15.55 -21.59 5.26
CA ALA A 36 -14.98 -20.97 6.45
C ALA A 36 -13.60 -21.60 6.77
N PRO A 37 -12.50 -20.80 6.86
CA PRO A 37 -11.18 -21.33 7.24
C PRO A 37 -11.26 -22.12 8.55
N ALA A 38 -10.49 -23.20 8.67
CA ALA A 38 -10.53 -24.23 9.73
C ALA A 38 -10.29 -23.74 11.18
N CYS A 39 -10.38 -22.43 11.45
CA CYS A 39 -10.16 -21.80 12.75
C CYS A 39 -11.32 -21.94 13.76
N ARG A 40 -12.35 -22.75 13.51
CA ARG A 40 -13.35 -23.04 14.55
C ARG A 40 -12.77 -23.99 15.57
N SER A 41 -12.45 -23.48 16.75
CA SER A 41 -12.10 -24.29 17.91
C SER A 41 -13.28 -24.38 18.88
N ALA A 42 -13.31 -25.40 19.73
CA ALA A 42 -14.27 -25.47 20.84
C ALA A 42 -14.22 -24.23 21.75
N THR A 43 -13.11 -23.49 21.74
CA THR A 43 -12.90 -22.26 22.52
C THR A 43 -13.36 -20.98 21.82
N HIS A 44 -13.67 -21.01 20.51
CA HIS A 44 -14.17 -19.86 19.74
C HIS A 44 -15.33 -20.27 18.83
N PRO A 45 -16.54 -20.49 19.40
CA PRO A 45 -17.69 -21.02 18.66
C PRO A 45 -18.35 -20.00 17.73
N HIS A 46 -18.11 -18.69 17.92
CA HIS A 46 -18.74 -17.62 17.15
C HIS A 46 -17.73 -16.94 16.22
N ARG A 47 -18.18 -16.53 15.04
CA ARG A 47 -17.38 -15.83 14.03
C ARG A 47 -18.10 -14.61 13.50
N TYR A 48 -17.32 -13.56 13.27
CA TYR A 48 -17.81 -12.29 12.81
C TYR A 48 -16.81 -11.67 11.84
N THR A 49 -17.31 -11.03 10.79
CA THR A 49 -16.54 -10.09 9.98
C THR A 49 -16.70 -8.70 10.57
N LEU A 50 -15.59 -8.07 10.94
CA LEU A 50 -15.55 -6.65 11.28
C LEU A 50 -15.19 -5.84 10.03
N LEU A 51 -16.14 -5.04 9.56
CA LEU A 51 -15.92 -4.07 8.49
C LEU A 51 -15.61 -2.71 9.12
N THR A 52 -14.47 -2.14 8.75
CA THR A 52 -14.07 -0.79 9.15
C THR A 52 -13.84 0.06 7.90
N VAL A 53 -14.54 1.18 7.80
CA VAL A 53 -14.39 2.15 6.71
C VAL A 53 -13.89 3.45 7.30
N PHE A 54 -12.80 3.98 6.77
CA PHE A 54 -12.18 5.21 7.25
C PHE A 54 -12.01 6.18 6.09
N HIS A 55 -12.37 7.45 6.30
CA HIS A 55 -12.09 8.49 5.32
C HIS A 55 -10.58 8.77 5.26
N HIS A 56 -9.98 8.67 4.07
CA HIS A 56 -8.53 8.76 3.92
C HIS A 56 -7.97 10.13 4.33
N GLY A 57 -8.79 11.20 4.31
CA GLY A 57 -8.42 12.53 4.82
C GLY A 57 -8.09 12.58 6.32
N LEU A 58 -8.51 11.58 7.11
CA LEU A 58 -8.20 11.51 8.55
C LEU A 58 -7.33 10.31 8.93
N PHE A 59 -7.37 9.23 8.14
CA PHE A 59 -6.76 7.96 8.51
C PHE A 59 -5.87 7.45 7.37
N ASP A 60 -4.68 6.99 7.72
CA ASP A 60 -3.87 6.13 6.86
C ASP A 60 -3.96 4.65 7.26
N GLY A 61 -3.32 3.78 6.49
CA GLY A 61 -3.30 2.35 6.76
C GLY A 61 -2.74 2.01 8.14
N GLN A 62 -1.72 2.71 8.61
CA GLN A 62 -1.13 2.46 9.92
C GLN A 62 -2.06 2.84 11.07
N THR A 63 -2.78 3.97 10.95
CA THR A 63 -3.80 4.39 11.91
C THR A 63 -4.95 3.39 11.93
N THR A 64 -5.40 2.94 10.76
CA THR A 64 -6.46 1.92 10.60
C THR A 64 -6.12 0.64 11.36
N ILE A 65 -4.89 0.12 11.19
CA ILE A 65 -4.43 -1.07 11.92
C ILE A 65 -4.39 -0.82 13.43
N ASN A 66 -3.87 0.33 13.87
CA ASN A 66 -3.76 0.61 15.30
C ASN A 66 -5.13 0.74 15.99
N ILE A 67 -6.09 1.44 15.38
CA ILE A 67 -7.46 1.57 15.90
C ILE A 67 -8.12 0.19 15.97
N SER A 68 -7.93 -0.63 14.95
CA SER A 68 -8.45 -1.99 14.95
C SER A 68 -7.83 -2.85 16.06
N SER A 69 -6.53 -2.73 16.31
CA SER A 69 -5.87 -3.39 17.45
C SER A 69 -6.43 -2.93 18.80
N ILE A 70 -6.64 -1.62 18.99
CA ILE A 70 -7.23 -1.06 20.21
C ILE A 70 -8.62 -1.63 20.43
N PHE A 71 -9.45 -1.67 19.38
CA PHE A 71 -10.79 -2.23 19.44
C PHE A 71 -10.77 -3.70 19.92
N ILE A 72 -9.89 -4.53 19.34
CA ILE A 72 -9.76 -5.94 19.73
C ILE A 72 -9.23 -6.09 21.16
N GLU A 73 -8.31 -5.25 21.61
CA GLU A 73 -7.82 -5.24 23.00
C GLU A 73 -8.96 -4.89 23.97
N THR A 74 -9.73 -3.84 23.66
CA THR A 74 -10.89 -3.41 24.45
C THR A 74 -11.94 -4.50 24.56
N LEU A 75 -12.29 -5.16 23.45
CA LEU A 75 -13.22 -6.30 23.48
C LEU A 75 -12.72 -7.43 24.39
N ASN A 76 -11.43 -7.75 24.33
CA ASN A 76 -10.85 -8.76 25.20
C ASN A 76 -10.92 -8.37 26.68
N LEU A 77 -10.74 -7.09 27.04
CA LEU A 77 -10.89 -6.62 28.42
C LEU A 77 -12.34 -6.76 28.91
N ILE A 78 -13.31 -6.37 28.08
CA ILE A 78 -14.74 -6.49 28.40
C ILE A 78 -15.12 -7.96 28.63
N LEU A 79 -14.69 -8.85 27.74
CA LEU A 79 -14.98 -10.29 27.85
C LEU A 79 -14.26 -10.96 29.04
N ASP A 80 -13.15 -10.38 29.50
CA ASP A 80 -12.44 -10.78 30.72
C ASP A 80 -13.08 -10.20 32.00
N GLY A 81 -14.21 -9.50 31.89
CA GLY A 81 -14.90 -8.86 33.01
C GLY A 81 -14.15 -7.66 33.59
N LYS A 82 -13.18 -7.09 32.86
CA LYS A 82 -12.40 -5.93 33.29
C LYS A 82 -13.09 -4.63 32.89
N ILE A 83 -13.00 -3.63 33.77
CA ILE A 83 -13.44 -2.27 33.47
C ILE A 83 -12.48 -1.66 32.45
N VAL A 84 -13.03 -1.12 31.37
CA VAL A 84 -12.27 -0.34 30.39
C VAL A 84 -12.16 1.08 30.95
N ASP A 85 -10.92 1.54 31.13
CA ASP A 85 -10.63 2.89 31.59
C ASP A 85 -10.48 3.83 30.39
N ASP A 86 -11.54 4.58 30.09
CA ASP A 86 -11.58 5.54 28.99
C ASP A 86 -10.65 6.76 29.21
N SER A 87 -10.09 6.93 30.42
CA SER A 87 -9.10 7.97 30.69
C SER A 87 -7.69 7.61 30.19
N VAL A 88 -7.44 6.33 29.91
CA VAL A 88 -6.16 5.86 29.38
C VAL A 88 -6.06 6.18 27.90
N MET A 89 -5.27 7.20 27.55
CA MET A 89 -5.02 7.57 26.16
C MET A 89 -4.24 6.46 25.43
N LYS A 90 -4.88 5.84 24.43
CA LYS A 90 -4.30 4.76 23.60
C LYS A 90 -3.53 5.27 22.37
N GLY A 91 -3.49 6.58 22.16
CA GLY A 91 -2.74 7.24 21.10
C GLY A 91 -3.04 8.73 21.02
N VAL A 92 -2.21 9.46 20.27
CA VAL A 92 -2.37 10.90 20.03
C VAL A 92 -2.86 11.12 18.61
N PHE A 93 -4.01 11.76 18.45
CA PHE A 93 -4.45 12.21 17.13
C PHE A 93 -3.71 13.49 16.74
N LEU A 94 -2.90 13.39 15.68
CA LEU A 94 -2.21 14.52 15.08
C LEU A 94 -2.78 14.73 13.68
N PRO A 95 -3.50 15.84 13.41
CA PRO A 95 -3.99 16.12 12.07
C PRO A 95 -2.80 16.27 11.09
N GLY A 96 -2.89 15.62 9.93
CA GLY A 96 -1.81 15.48 8.95
C GLY A 96 -1.27 16.79 8.36
N GLY A 97 -2.00 17.91 8.51
CA GLY A 97 -1.62 19.23 8.01
C GLY A 97 -0.51 19.94 8.80
N LYS A 98 0.21 19.24 9.68
CA LYS A 98 1.32 19.81 10.45
C LYS A 98 2.58 18.95 10.33
N PHE A 99 3.27 19.11 9.20
CA PHE A 99 4.72 18.91 9.12
C PHE A 99 5.50 20.26 9.16
N PRO A 100 5.10 21.33 9.89
CA PRO A 100 5.56 22.67 9.60
C PRO A 100 7.02 22.87 10.02
N GLN A 101 7.56 22.03 10.91
CA GLN A 101 8.97 22.10 11.31
C GLN A 101 9.87 21.48 10.24
N ILE A 102 9.47 20.32 9.71
CA ILE A 102 10.19 19.65 8.62
C ILE A 102 10.11 20.51 7.35
N GLU A 103 8.91 20.95 6.99
CA GLU A 103 8.65 21.86 5.87
C GLU A 103 9.47 23.15 5.98
N LYS A 104 9.46 23.81 7.15
CA LYS A 104 10.23 25.03 7.39
C LYS A 104 11.74 24.81 7.30
N THR A 105 12.27 23.69 7.81
CA THR A 105 13.70 23.35 7.69
C THR A 105 14.11 23.04 6.25
N LEU A 106 13.21 22.50 5.42
CA LEU A 106 13.50 22.20 4.01
C LEU A 106 13.42 23.43 3.12
N LEU A 107 12.39 24.26 3.34
CA LEU A 107 12.18 25.52 2.63
C LEU A 107 13.27 26.55 2.94
N SER A 108 13.86 26.51 4.15
CA SER A 108 14.96 27.42 4.51
C SER A 108 16.31 27.01 3.91
N ASN A 109 16.49 25.75 3.51
CA ASN A 109 17.81 25.18 3.20
C ASN A 109 18.01 24.79 1.73
N ASN A 110 16.99 24.85 0.87
CA ASN A 110 17.11 24.40 -0.52
C ASN A 110 16.37 25.31 -1.51
N ASP A 111 16.98 25.50 -2.70
CA ASP A 111 16.32 26.12 -3.86
C ASP A 111 15.35 25.10 -4.48
N PRO A 112 14.02 25.35 -4.48
CA PRO A 112 13.02 24.45 -5.06
C PRO A 112 13.21 24.18 -6.55
N ASN A 113 14.04 24.95 -7.27
CA ASN A 113 14.35 24.75 -8.68
C ASN A 113 15.40 23.65 -8.95
N THR A 114 15.94 23.00 -7.92
CA THR A 114 17.01 21.99 -8.07
C THR A 114 16.51 20.56 -8.20
N ILE A 115 15.19 20.31 -8.22
CA ILE A 115 14.64 18.97 -8.39
C ILE A 115 14.57 18.70 -9.91
N PRO A 116 15.44 17.83 -10.47
CA PRO A 116 15.35 17.52 -11.88
C PRO A 116 14.06 16.75 -12.15
N GLU A 117 13.11 17.38 -12.84
CA GLU A 117 12.00 16.71 -13.49
C GLU A 117 12.56 15.76 -14.54
N LYS A 118 12.73 14.49 -14.18
CA LYS A 118 12.77 13.45 -15.19
C LYS A 118 11.35 13.34 -15.76
N SER A 119 11.09 14.11 -16.81
CA SER A 119 10.00 13.87 -17.74
C SER A 119 10.19 12.46 -18.32
N LEU A 120 9.33 11.54 -17.88
CA LEU A 120 9.20 10.22 -18.48
C LEU A 120 7.88 10.16 -19.24
N SER A 121 7.82 9.24 -20.21
CA SER A 121 6.60 8.89 -20.94
C SER A 121 5.38 8.92 -20.02
N ASN A 122 4.37 9.73 -20.40
CA ASN A 122 3.10 9.84 -19.67
C ASN A 122 2.28 8.53 -19.70
N GLN A 123 2.67 7.54 -20.50
CA GLN A 123 1.96 6.28 -20.60
C GLN A 123 2.61 5.19 -19.72
N PRO A 124 1.83 4.58 -18.82
CA PRO A 124 2.25 3.44 -18.02
C PRO A 124 2.72 2.22 -18.83
N VAL A 125 3.79 1.59 -18.36
CA VAL A 125 4.54 0.50 -18.98
C VAL A 125 3.65 -0.67 -19.37
N ILE A 126 2.73 -1.09 -18.49
CA ILE A 126 1.85 -2.25 -18.75
C ILE A 126 0.94 -2.02 -19.97
N LEU A 127 0.60 -0.76 -20.28
CA LEU A 127 -0.31 -0.43 -21.39
C LEU A 127 0.32 -0.61 -22.77
N LYS A 128 1.64 -0.79 -22.86
CA LYS A 128 2.33 -1.11 -24.12
C LYS A 128 1.90 -2.45 -24.71
N GLY A 129 1.58 -3.43 -23.86
CA GLY A 129 1.14 -4.76 -24.26
C GLY A 129 -0.34 -5.04 -23.96
N PHE A 130 -0.94 -4.29 -23.04
CA PHE A 130 -2.31 -4.50 -22.57
C PHE A 130 -3.07 -3.18 -22.58
N PRO A 131 -3.68 -2.78 -23.72
CA PRO A 131 -4.37 -1.51 -23.81
C PRO A 131 -5.57 -1.43 -22.84
N PRO A 132 -5.96 -0.22 -22.41
CA PRO A 132 -7.09 -0.05 -21.50
C PRO A 132 -8.39 -0.59 -22.11
N PRO A 133 -9.25 -1.28 -21.33
CA PRO A 133 -10.54 -1.76 -21.83
C PRO A 133 -11.54 -0.64 -22.16
N GLY A 134 -11.31 0.60 -21.67
CA GLY A 134 -12.23 1.73 -21.86
C GLY A 134 -13.44 1.69 -20.91
N GLY A 135 -14.37 2.66 -21.08
CA GLY A 135 -15.60 2.78 -20.29
C GLY A 135 -15.75 4.14 -19.59
N HIS A 136 -17.00 4.55 -19.34
CA HIS A 136 -17.34 5.90 -18.86
C HIS A 136 -17.50 5.97 -17.33
N SER A 137 -17.58 4.82 -16.64
CA SER A 137 -17.76 4.75 -15.18
C SER A 137 -16.74 3.78 -14.58
N PRO A 138 -15.56 4.27 -14.18
CA PRO A 138 -14.54 3.43 -13.60
C PRO A 138 -14.99 2.89 -12.23
N THR A 139 -14.83 1.59 -12.02
CA THR A 139 -14.97 0.94 -10.71
C THR A 139 -13.62 0.39 -10.27
N THR A 140 -13.44 0.09 -8.99
CA THR A 140 -12.22 -0.60 -8.53
C THR A 140 -12.38 -2.11 -8.67
N ILE A 141 -11.44 -2.73 -9.38
CA ILE A 141 -11.25 -4.17 -9.40
C ILE A 141 -10.30 -4.54 -8.27
N PHE A 142 -10.65 -5.58 -7.51
CA PHE A 142 -9.77 -6.18 -6.51
C PHE A 142 -9.46 -7.63 -6.89
N ILE A 143 -8.18 -7.98 -6.89
CA ILE A 143 -7.69 -9.36 -6.96
C ILE A 143 -6.97 -9.68 -5.66
N PHE A 144 -7.30 -10.82 -5.06
CA PHE A 144 -6.70 -11.29 -3.81
C PHE A 144 -5.93 -12.57 -4.05
N ASN A 145 -4.85 -12.73 -3.30
CA ASN A 145 -4.16 -14.00 -3.20
C ASN A 145 -3.43 -14.08 -1.84
N THR A 146 -3.17 -15.29 -1.38
CA THR A 146 -2.48 -15.54 -0.11
C THR A 146 -1.22 -16.34 -0.32
N VAL A 147 -0.20 -16.07 0.49
CA VAL A 147 1.00 -16.91 0.53
C VAL A 147 1.25 -17.38 1.96
N GLU A 148 1.45 -18.68 2.12
CA GLU A 148 1.63 -19.34 3.41
C GLU A 148 2.89 -18.86 4.15
N SER A 149 2.82 -18.85 5.49
CA SER A 149 3.90 -18.37 6.36
C SER A 149 5.22 -19.07 6.13
N ASP A 150 5.22 -20.38 5.83
CA ASP A 150 6.44 -21.16 5.67
C ASP A 150 7.22 -20.73 4.43
N ALA A 151 6.53 -20.54 3.31
CA ALA A 151 7.13 -19.97 2.11
C ALA A 151 7.66 -18.55 2.39
N MET A 152 6.90 -17.74 3.13
CA MET A 152 7.31 -16.38 3.49
C MET A 152 8.50 -16.34 4.44
N ALA A 153 8.63 -17.30 5.35
CA ALA A 153 9.79 -17.43 6.22
C ALA A 153 11.06 -17.71 5.41
N ILE A 154 10.98 -18.57 4.39
CA ILE A 154 12.10 -18.85 3.49
C ILE A 154 12.49 -17.60 2.69
N ILE A 155 11.51 -16.89 2.12
CA ILE A 155 11.80 -15.65 1.38
C ILE A 155 12.40 -14.59 2.30
N LYS A 156 11.87 -14.40 3.51
CA LYS A 156 12.44 -13.48 4.51
C LYS A 156 13.88 -13.82 4.86
N ALA A 157 14.18 -15.11 5.04
CA ALA A 157 15.54 -15.57 5.27
C ALA A 157 16.44 -15.25 4.07
N ALA A 158 15.95 -15.41 2.85
CA ALA A 158 16.67 -15.00 1.65
C ALA A 158 16.90 -13.48 1.59
N CYS A 159 15.87 -12.68 1.83
CA CYS A 159 15.98 -11.22 1.91
C CYS A 159 17.09 -10.79 2.87
N LYS A 160 17.14 -11.41 4.06
CA LYS A 160 18.18 -11.14 5.06
C LYS A 160 19.58 -11.49 4.56
N ARG A 161 19.76 -12.63 3.89
CA ARG A 161 21.06 -13.03 3.31
C ARG A 161 21.52 -12.07 2.22
N GLU A 162 20.59 -11.61 1.38
CA GLU A 162 20.87 -10.73 0.24
C GLU A 162 20.95 -9.25 0.63
N GLY A 163 20.73 -8.91 1.91
CA GLY A 163 20.81 -7.53 2.42
C GLY A 163 19.65 -6.63 1.97
N VAL A 164 18.52 -7.21 1.55
CA VAL A 164 17.36 -6.48 1.02
C VAL A 164 16.14 -6.61 1.94
N THR A 165 15.21 -5.67 1.83
CA THR A 165 13.90 -5.83 2.47
C THR A 165 12.96 -6.66 1.62
N PHE A 166 11.98 -7.29 2.28
CA PHE A 166 10.89 -7.99 1.57
C PHE A 166 10.14 -7.05 0.61
N HIS A 167 9.97 -5.76 0.96
CA HIS A 167 9.31 -4.78 0.11
C HIS A 167 10.03 -4.60 -1.24
N SER A 168 11.36 -4.45 -1.23
CA SER A 168 12.16 -4.33 -2.45
C SER A 168 12.11 -5.60 -3.30
N VAL A 169 12.00 -6.77 -2.67
CA VAL A 169 11.82 -8.05 -3.36
C VAL A 169 10.44 -8.17 -4.02
N VAL A 170 9.38 -7.70 -3.36
CA VAL A 170 8.03 -7.64 -3.96
C VAL A 170 8.02 -6.70 -5.16
N MET A 171 8.64 -5.51 -5.04
CA MET A 171 8.78 -4.58 -6.17
C MET A 171 9.54 -5.20 -7.33
N ALA A 172 10.68 -5.86 -7.05
CA ALA A 172 11.48 -6.56 -8.05
C ALA A 172 10.66 -7.65 -8.77
N ALA A 173 9.92 -8.46 -8.00
CA ALA A 173 9.05 -9.50 -8.55
C ALA A 173 7.93 -8.91 -9.42
N HIS A 174 7.32 -7.82 -8.98
CA HIS A 174 6.23 -7.17 -9.70
C HIS A 174 6.69 -6.58 -11.04
N GLN A 175 7.80 -5.85 -11.05
CA GLN A 175 8.35 -5.27 -12.29
C GLN A 175 8.85 -6.35 -13.25
N THR A 176 9.48 -7.40 -12.72
CA THR A 176 9.89 -8.56 -13.53
C THR A 176 8.67 -9.26 -14.15
N ALA A 177 7.60 -9.44 -13.37
CA ALA A 177 6.35 -10.00 -13.86
C ALA A 177 5.74 -9.17 -14.99
N THR A 178 5.74 -7.83 -14.84
CA THR A 178 5.29 -6.91 -15.91
C THR A 178 6.12 -7.08 -17.17
N MET A 179 7.45 -7.09 -17.07
CA MET A 179 8.32 -7.26 -18.25
C MET A 179 8.09 -8.61 -18.94
N GLU A 180 7.99 -9.71 -18.19
CA GLU A 180 7.71 -11.04 -18.78
C GLU A 180 6.33 -11.10 -19.46
N LEU A 181 5.32 -10.42 -18.92
CA LEU A 181 4.00 -10.32 -19.54
C LEU A 181 4.02 -9.50 -20.82
N LEU A 182 4.77 -8.38 -20.84
CA LEU A 182 4.94 -7.55 -22.04
C LEU A 182 5.65 -8.31 -23.17
N GLN A 183 6.71 -9.05 -22.85
CA GLN A 183 7.36 -9.95 -23.81
C GLN A 183 6.36 -10.99 -24.34
N SER A 184 5.56 -11.58 -23.45
CA SER A 184 4.55 -12.58 -23.84
C SER A 184 3.42 -11.99 -24.70
N SER A 185 3.17 -10.69 -24.62
CA SER A 185 2.22 -9.98 -25.50
C SER A 185 2.85 -9.47 -26.80
N GLY A 186 4.14 -9.74 -27.05
CA GLY A 186 4.85 -9.37 -28.27
C GLY A 186 5.60 -8.03 -28.23
N VAL A 187 5.63 -7.35 -27.08
CA VAL A 187 6.44 -6.12 -26.90
C VAL A 187 7.92 -6.50 -26.85
N GLN A 188 8.73 -5.86 -27.71
CA GLN A 188 10.16 -6.18 -27.90
C GLN A 188 11.10 -5.27 -27.10
N ASP A 189 10.58 -4.45 -26.19
CA ASP A 189 11.39 -3.57 -25.36
C ASP A 189 12.33 -4.39 -24.45
N ASP A 190 13.63 -4.12 -24.53
CA ASP A 190 14.62 -4.75 -23.66
C ASP A 190 14.66 -4.16 -22.26
N THR A 191 14.25 -2.90 -22.13
CA THR A 191 14.21 -2.16 -20.87
C THR A 191 12.95 -1.31 -20.77
N ALA A 192 12.47 -1.09 -19.56
CA ALA A 192 11.44 -0.11 -19.25
C ALA A 192 11.75 0.60 -17.93
N THR A 193 11.44 1.89 -17.86
CA THR A 193 11.55 2.67 -16.63
C THR A 193 10.19 2.79 -15.97
N PHE A 194 10.06 2.22 -14.78
CA PHE A 194 8.85 2.25 -13.99
C PHE A 194 8.81 3.47 -13.08
N CYS A 195 7.72 4.23 -13.11
CA CYS A 195 7.36 5.24 -12.13
C CYS A 195 6.55 4.59 -11.00
N VAL A 196 7.16 4.43 -9.83
CA VAL A 196 6.55 3.75 -8.68
C VAL A 196 6.21 4.75 -7.59
N ASN A 197 4.99 4.65 -7.06
CA ASN A 197 4.62 5.30 -5.81
C ASN A 197 4.81 4.33 -4.64
N MET A 198 5.70 4.64 -3.71
CA MET A 198 5.72 3.98 -2.41
C MET A 198 4.94 4.81 -1.42
N ALA A 199 3.98 4.18 -0.75
CA ALA A 199 3.21 4.83 0.30
C ALA A 199 4.04 4.83 1.60
N THR A 200 4.68 5.97 1.89
CA THR A 200 5.68 6.10 2.97
C THR A 200 5.07 6.72 4.21
N ASP A 201 5.26 6.07 5.36
CA ASP A 201 4.86 6.61 6.67
C ASP A 201 5.84 7.72 7.11
N LEU A 202 5.35 8.96 7.18
CA LEU A 202 6.12 10.12 7.60
C LEU A 202 6.36 10.18 9.11
N ARG A 203 5.68 9.35 9.93
CA ARG A 203 5.96 9.24 11.36
C ARG A 203 7.42 8.86 11.65
N ARG A 204 8.10 8.24 10.69
CA ARG A 204 9.54 7.92 10.77
C ARG A 204 10.46 9.14 10.89
N TYR A 205 9.97 10.34 10.58
CA TYR A 205 10.71 11.60 10.73
C TYR A 205 10.27 12.38 11.97
N MET A 206 9.29 11.89 12.71
CA MET A 206 8.86 12.49 13.96
C MET A 206 9.80 12.06 15.08
N ALA A 207 9.96 12.93 16.09
CA ALA A 207 10.60 12.53 17.33
C ALA A 207 9.86 11.34 17.93
N GLU A 208 10.59 10.45 18.60
CA GLU A 208 9.99 9.32 19.30
C GLU A 208 8.89 9.81 20.24
N ASN A 209 7.72 9.18 20.14
CA ASN A 209 6.57 9.48 20.95
C ASN A 209 6.27 8.26 21.82
N THR A 210 5.93 8.49 23.09
CA THR A 210 5.59 7.41 24.03
C THR A 210 4.27 6.73 23.68
N LEU A 211 3.42 7.41 22.89
CA LEU A 211 2.14 6.91 22.43
C LEU A 211 2.05 6.81 20.90
N PRO A 212 1.27 5.86 20.37
CA PRO A 212 1.01 5.77 18.94
C PRO A 212 0.42 7.08 18.37
N ILE A 213 0.91 7.50 17.21
CA ILE A 213 0.39 8.67 16.50
C ILE A 213 -0.68 8.23 15.49
N HIS A 214 -1.86 8.83 15.59
CA HIS A 214 -3.00 8.62 14.71
C HIS A 214 -3.22 9.80 13.78
N GLY A 215 -3.67 9.53 12.57
CA GLY A 215 -3.94 10.56 11.57
C GLY A 215 -3.53 10.12 10.17
N LEU A 216 -3.70 11.01 9.19
CA LEU A 216 -3.14 10.86 7.86
C LEU A 216 -1.68 11.32 7.87
N HIS A 217 -0.74 10.37 7.96
CA HIS A 217 0.71 10.66 7.95
C HIS A 217 1.44 9.88 6.87
N ILE A 218 0.72 9.41 5.86
CA ILE A 218 1.31 8.76 4.70
C ILE A 218 1.61 9.79 3.62
N SER A 219 2.72 9.62 2.92
CA SER A 219 3.05 10.43 1.76
C SER A 219 3.48 9.56 0.58
N ARG A 220 3.40 10.15 -0.60
CA ARG A 220 3.78 9.54 -1.86
C ARG A 220 5.28 9.73 -2.06
N SER A 221 6.02 8.63 -2.13
CA SER A 221 7.42 8.65 -2.55
C SER A 221 7.53 8.15 -3.97
N LYS A 222 8.02 9.01 -4.86
CA LYS A 222 8.23 8.71 -6.27
C LYS A 222 9.61 8.10 -6.49
N MET A 223 9.63 6.98 -7.20
CA MET A 223 10.85 6.31 -7.64
C MET A 223 10.79 5.98 -9.12
N PHE A 224 11.92 6.12 -9.80
CA PHE A 224 12.08 5.70 -11.19
C PHE A 224 13.04 4.52 -11.24
N ILE A 225 12.55 3.36 -11.65
CA ILE A 225 13.31 2.11 -11.62
C ILE A 225 13.39 1.56 -13.04
N GLU A 226 14.58 1.58 -13.61
CA GLU A 226 14.87 0.89 -14.87
C GLU A 226 14.89 -0.62 -14.63
N THR A 227 14.10 -1.36 -15.41
CA THR A 227 13.97 -2.81 -15.35
C THR A 227 14.30 -3.41 -16.70
N ASN A 228 15.19 -4.40 -16.73
CA ASN A 228 15.56 -5.13 -17.93
C ASN A 228 14.69 -6.40 -18.08
N ASN A 229 14.41 -6.80 -19.31
CA ASN A 229 13.64 -7.98 -19.64
C ASN A 229 14.31 -9.33 -19.25
N ASN A 230 15.62 -9.32 -18.96
CA ASN A 230 16.41 -10.49 -18.53
C ASN A 230 16.60 -10.61 -17.01
N THR A 231 15.97 -9.74 -16.21
CA THR A 231 16.18 -9.66 -14.75
C THR A 231 16.09 -11.00 -14.01
N GLN A 232 15.22 -11.93 -14.44
CA GLN A 232 15.17 -13.28 -13.87
C GLN A 232 16.41 -14.13 -14.14
N LYS A 233 16.96 -14.04 -15.36
CA LYS A 233 18.09 -14.87 -15.81
C LYS A 233 19.42 -14.27 -15.40
N SER A 234 19.53 -12.94 -15.35
CA SER A 234 20.78 -12.23 -15.15
C SER A 234 21.09 -11.87 -13.69
N GLY A 235 20.10 -11.90 -12.78
CA GLY A 235 20.36 -11.64 -11.35
C GLY A 235 19.21 -10.97 -10.62
N PHE A 236 18.13 -11.70 -10.35
CA PHE A 236 16.97 -11.17 -9.62
C PHE A 236 17.34 -10.49 -8.30
N TRP A 237 18.24 -11.09 -7.52
CA TRP A 237 18.69 -10.54 -6.25
C TRP A 237 19.56 -9.29 -6.39
N GLU A 238 20.34 -9.18 -7.47
CA GLU A 238 21.07 -7.97 -7.81
C GLU A 238 20.09 -6.83 -8.13
N PHE A 239 19.06 -7.12 -8.91
CA PHE A 239 18.01 -6.15 -9.17
C PHE A 239 17.26 -5.72 -7.90
N ALA A 240 16.89 -6.67 -7.04
CA ALA A 240 16.27 -6.36 -5.75
C ALA A 240 17.19 -5.49 -4.86
N ARG A 241 18.50 -5.71 -4.88
CA ARG A 241 19.48 -4.85 -4.19
C ARG A 241 19.51 -3.44 -4.76
N ASN A 242 19.48 -3.31 -6.09
CA ASN A 242 19.44 -1.99 -6.73
C ASN A 242 18.18 -1.21 -6.33
N ILE A 243 17.02 -1.88 -6.28
CA ILE A 243 15.78 -1.28 -5.75
C ILE A 243 15.95 -0.88 -4.27
N GLU A 244 16.51 -1.75 -3.43
CA GLU A 244 16.73 -1.45 -2.01
C GLU A 244 17.64 -0.22 -1.83
N ILE A 245 18.73 -0.10 -2.59
CA ILE A 245 19.64 1.05 -2.56
C ILE A 245 18.91 2.33 -2.92
N GLN A 246 18.17 2.35 -4.03
CA GLN A 246 17.42 3.53 -4.46
C GLN A 246 16.32 3.89 -3.46
N LYS A 247 15.60 2.90 -2.94
CA LYS A 247 14.58 3.11 -1.91
C LYS A 247 15.20 3.73 -0.66
N ARG A 248 16.31 3.18 -0.16
CA ARG A 248 17.02 3.75 1.00
C ARG A 248 17.49 5.17 0.74
N LYS A 249 17.94 5.47 -0.48
CA LYS A 249 18.29 6.84 -0.85
C LYS A 249 17.07 7.75 -0.67
N VAL A 250 15.94 7.48 -1.33
CA VAL A 250 14.70 8.29 -1.22
C VAL A 250 14.22 8.42 0.23
N LEU A 251 14.28 7.34 0.99
CA LEU A 251 13.82 7.30 2.37
C LEU A 251 14.78 8.02 3.34
N ASN A 252 16.08 7.96 3.14
CA ASN A 252 17.05 8.51 4.09
C ASN A 252 17.55 9.90 3.70
N SER A 253 17.35 10.31 2.45
CA SER A 253 17.64 11.66 1.98
C SER A 253 16.47 12.60 2.27
N GLN A 254 16.73 13.90 2.09
CA GLN A 254 15.67 14.89 2.00
C GLN A 254 14.90 14.80 0.66
N ASP A 255 15.21 13.85 -0.23
CA ASP A 255 14.59 13.75 -1.56
C ASP A 255 13.08 13.49 -1.44
N LEU A 256 12.62 12.61 -0.54
CA LEU A 256 11.18 12.42 -0.30
C LEU A 256 10.54 13.74 0.14
N LEU A 257 11.19 14.45 1.05
CA LEU A 257 10.68 15.69 1.56
C LEU A 257 10.63 16.79 0.48
N HIS A 258 11.61 16.82 -0.42
CA HIS A 258 11.60 17.67 -1.61
C HIS A 258 10.48 17.30 -2.58
N GLN A 259 10.24 16.00 -2.81
CA GLN A 259 9.11 15.53 -3.62
C GLN A 259 7.76 15.96 -3.03
N ILE A 260 7.61 15.94 -1.71
CA ILE A 260 6.39 16.39 -1.02
C ILE A 260 6.16 17.88 -1.30
N VAL A 261 7.17 18.71 -1.04
CA VAL A 261 7.08 20.16 -1.26
C VAL A 261 6.84 20.49 -2.75
N ALA A 262 7.50 19.80 -3.67
CA ALA A 262 7.29 19.98 -5.11
C ALA A 262 5.88 19.60 -5.53
N THR A 263 5.34 18.50 -4.99
CA THR A 263 3.97 18.07 -5.26
C THR A 263 2.97 19.10 -4.75
N GLU A 264 3.11 19.58 -3.52
CA GLU A 264 2.21 20.60 -2.95
C GLU A 264 2.25 21.92 -3.74
N LYS A 265 3.42 22.33 -4.24
CA LYS A 265 3.57 23.53 -5.07
C LYS A 265 3.07 23.33 -6.50
N GLY A 266 3.27 22.16 -7.10
CA GLY A 266 2.85 21.84 -8.47
C GLY A 266 1.33 21.76 -8.66
N HIS A 267 0.56 21.58 -7.58
CA HIS A 267 -0.91 21.63 -7.62
C HIS A 267 -1.47 23.07 -7.70
N THR A 268 -0.62 24.09 -7.85
CA THR A 268 -1.06 25.50 -8.05
C THR A 268 -1.30 25.87 -9.52
N GLY A 269 -1.04 24.97 -10.47
CA GLY A 269 -1.31 25.19 -11.90
C GLY A 269 -2.40 24.25 -12.44
N GLU A 270 -3.48 24.81 -12.99
CA GLU A 270 -4.66 24.11 -13.53
C GLU A 270 -4.40 23.18 -14.73
N ASP A 271 -3.20 23.22 -15.33
CA ASP A 271 -2.95 22.62 -16.65
C ASP A 271 -2.03 21.38 -16.67
N SER A 272 -1.53 20.91 -15.53
CA SER A 272 -0.69 19.70 -15.51
C SER A 272 -1.55 18.44 -15.41
N LEU A 273 -1.53 17.60 -16.46
CA LEU A 273 -2.11 16.27 -16.38
C LEU A 273 -1.50 15.53 -15.19
N PRO A 274 -2.31 14.87 -14.34
CA PRO A 274 -1.79 14.17 -13.17
C PRO A 274 -0.73 13.16 -13.59
N GLU A 275 0.47 13.27 -13.02
CA GLU A 275 1.53 12.28 -13.22
C GLU A 275 0.99 10.88 -12.91
N THR A 276 1.03 10.00 -13.90
CA THR A 276 0.51 8.64 -13.75
C THR A 276 1.64 7.72 -13.28
N PHE A 277 1.42 7.03 -12.17
CA PHE A 277 2.32 5.99 -11.69
C PHE A 277 1.97 4.65 -12.34
N ASP A 278 2.99 3.86 -12.67
CA ASP A 278 2.82 2.48 -13.13
C ASP A 278 2.13 1.61 -12.08
N TYR A 279 2.52 1.81 -10.81
CA TYR A 279 1.83 1.21 -9.69
C TYR A 279 2.17 1.94 -8.39
N GLY A 280 1.26 1.87 -7.43
CA GLY A 280 1.53 2.12 -6.02
C GLY A 280 1.81 0.83 -5.28
N ILE A 281 2.61 0.89 -4.22
CA ILE A 281 2.85 -0.25 -3.34
C ILE A 281 2.85 0.17 -1.87
N THR A 282 2.25 -0.66 -1.02
CA THR A 282 2.31 -0.50 0.44
C THR A 282 2.35 -1.85 1.15
N ALA A 283 2.86 -1.81 2.38
CA ALA A 283 2.94 -2.95 3.27
C ALA A 283 2.39 -2.53 4.63
N LEU A 284 1.48 -3.32 5.19
CA LEU A 284 1.03 -3.14 6.57
C LEU A 284 1.22 -4.43 7.35
N ARG A 285 1.38 -4.30 8.66
CA ARG A 285 1.30 -5.45 9.58
C ARG A 285 -0.16 -5.85 9.79
N GLU A 286 -0.40 -7.14 10.00
CA GLU A 286 -1.69 -7.62 10.50
C GLU A 286 -1.92 -7.17 11.94
N ILE A 287 -3.19 -7.19 12.37
CA ILE A 287 -3.58 -7.00 13.76
C ILE A 287 -3.19 -8.27 14.52
N GLU A 288 -2.26 -8.15 15.46
CA GLU A 288 -1.83 -9.28 16.28
C GLU A 288 -2.78 -9.50 17.46
N THR A 289 -3.29 -10.72 17.61
CA THR A 289 -3.98 -11.15 18.83
C THR A 289 -3.10 -12.07 19.66
N ALA A 290 -3.09 -11.88 20.98
CA ALA A 290 -2.38 -12.80 21.86
C ALA A 290 -3.05 -14.19 21.83
N PRO A 291 -2.28 -15.29 21.84
CA PRO A 291 -2.84 -16.63 21.93
C PRO A 291 -3.67 -16.76 23.23
N ASN A 292 -4.73 -17.56 23.20
CA ASN A 292 -5.61 -17.85 24.35
C ASN A 292 -6.41 -16.64 24.91
N ARG A 293 -6.66 -15.64 24.06
CA ARG A 293 -7.62 -14.56 24.36
C ARG A 293 -9.01 -14.91 23.82
N PHE A 294 -10.04 -14.17 24.27
CA PHE A 294 -11.43 -14.37 23.86
C PHE A 294 -11.69 -14.02 22.40
N VAL A 295 -10.93 -13.05 21.87
CA VAL A 295 -11.02 -12.61 20.47
C VAL A 295 -9.74 -12.98 19.74
N GLN A 296 -9.88 -13.70 18.63
CA GLN A 296 -8.79 -14.04 17.72
C GLN A 296 -9.05 -13.46 16.34
N VAL A 297 -8.07 -12.74 15.80
CA VAL A 297 -8.09 -12.28 14.41
C VAL A 297 -7.51 -13.40 13.56
N THR A 298 -8.36 -14.02 12.74
CA THR A 298 -7.99 -15.15 11.86
C THR A 298 -7.62 -14.72 10.44
N GLY A 299 -7.83 -13.43 10.13
CA GLY A 299 -7.41 -12.82 8.88
C GLY A 299 -7.82 -11.36 8.82
N ALA A 300 -7.08 -10.60 8.03
CA ALA A 300 -7.40 -9.24 7.65
C ALA A 300 -7.27 -9.08 6.14
N THR A 301 -8.04 -8.16 5.56
CA THR A 301 -7.90 -7.76 4.15
C THR A 301 -8.06 -6.25 4.06
N LEU A 302 -7.18 -5.61 3.31
CA LEU A 302 -7.25 -4.18 3.05
C LEU A 302 -7.77 -3.95 1.62
N TYR A 303 -8.76 -3.06 1.50
CA TYR A 303 -9.33 -2.62 0.24
C TYR A 303 -8.90 -1.16 0.01
N VAL A 304 -8.10 -0.94 -1.03
CA VAL A 304 -7.71 0.40 -1.47
C VAL A 304 -8.50 0.72 -2.74
N PHE A 305 -9.45 1.65 -2.64
CA PHE A 305 -10.22 2.10 -3.79
C PHE A 305 -9.35 2.99 -4.66
N VAL A 306 -9.15 2.58 -5.92
CA VAL A 306 -8.22 3.24 -6.86
C VAL A 306 -8.89 3.80 -8.11
N HIS A 307 -10.22 3.72 -8.21
CA HIS A 307 -10.96 4.42 -9.25
C HIS A 307 -10.80 5.93 -9.01
N ASN A 308 -10.43 6.70 -10.04
CA ASN A 308 -10.05 8.12 -9.95
C ASN A 308 -8.76 8.42 -9.16
N THR A 309 -7.80 7.48 -9.16
CA THR A 309 -6.48 7.73 -8.55
C THR A 309 -5.37 7.91 -9.59
N LEU A 310 -4.21 8.39 -9.14
CA LEU A 310 -3.02 8.62 -9.95
C LEU A 310 -2.25 7.35 -10.32
N PHE A 311 -2.70 6.18 -9.84
CA PHE A 311 -1.99 4.92 -10.03
C PHE A 311 -2.78 4.05 -11.01
N MET A 312 -2.08 3.44 -11.97
CA MET A 312 -2.68 2.40 -12.81
C MET A 312 -3.15 1.20 -11.98
N SER A 313 -2.38 0.88 -10.95
CA SER A 313 -2.66 -0.20 -10.03
C SER A 313 -2.03 0.07 -8.67
N PHE A 314 -2.48 -0.66 -7.66
CA PHE A 314 -1.98 -0.55 -6.30
C PHE A 314 -1.85 -1.94 -5.68
N LEU A 315 -0.60 -2.29 -5.35
CA LEU A 315 -0.25 -3.55 -4.71
C LEU A 315 -0.11 -3.33 -3.20
N THR A 316 -1.03 -3.91 -2.45
CA THR A 316 -0.99 -3.93 -0.99
C THR A 316 -0.66 -5.33 -0.54
N TYR A 317 0.14 -5.48 0.52
CA TYR A 317 0.21 -6.74 1.23
C TYR A 317 0.18 -6.58 2.75
N LEU A 318 -0.60 -7.44 3.40
CA LEU A 318 -0.69 -7.56 4.84
C LEU A 318 0.21 -8.68 5.32
N ILE A 319 1.11 -8.35 6.24
CA ILE A 319 2.06 -9.27 6.86
C ILE A 319 1.37 -9.91 8.07
N GLY A 320 0.83 -11.11 7.88
CA GLY A 320 0.21 -11.89 8.93
C GLY A 320 1.12 -12.94 9.55
N ARG A 321 0.65 -13.53 10.66
CA ARG A 321 1.39 -14.61 11.37
C ARG A 321 1.41 -15.91 10.58
N GLN A 322 0.26 -16.30 10.02
CA GLN A 322 0.08 -17.58 9.32
C GLN A 322 0.14 -17.42 7.80
N LYS A 323 -0.21 -16.25 7.28
CA LYS A 323 -0.25 -16.00 5.84
C LYS A 323 -0.03 -14.53 5.53
N TYR A 324 0.38 -14.28 4.31
CA TYR A 324 0.51 -12.96 3.73
C TYR A 324 -0.62 -12.77 2.75
N VAL A 325 -1.41 -11.71 2.93
CA VAL A 325 -2.53 -11.41 2.04
C VAL A 325 -2.08 -10.33 1.07
N PHE A 326 -2.02 -10.66 -0.22
CA PHE A 326 -1.75 -9.70 -1.29
C PHE A 326 -3.06 -9.27 -1.93
N THR A 327 -3.25 -7.95 -2.00
CA THR A 327 -4.37 -7.32 -2.71
C THR A 327 -3.80 -6.49 -3.86
N PHE A 328 -4.24 -6.78 -5.07
CA PHE A 328 -3.98 -5.96 -6.25
C PHE A 328 -5.26 -5.22 -6.64
N SER A 329 -5.19 -3.89 -6.63
CA SER A 329 -6.33 -3.02 -6.94
C SER A 329 -6.05 -2.24 -8.22
N CYS A 330 -7.01 -2.11 -9.13
CA CYS A 330 -6.88 -1.26 -10.32
C CYS A 330 -8.24 -0.69 -10.75
N ALA A 331 -8.23 0.40 -11.52
CA ALA A 331 -9.46 0.96 -12.08
C ALA A 331 -9.91 0.14 -13.31
N SER A 332 -11.20 -0.17 -13.40
CA SER A 332 -11.77 -1.07 -14.40
C SER A 332 -11.66 -0.56 -15.84
N ASN A 333 -11.53 0.75 -16.01
CA ASN A 333 -11.30 1.41 -17.30
C ASN A 333 -9.83 1.40 -17.73
N LEU A 334 -8.89 1.22 -16.78
CA LEU A 334 -7.45 1.25 -17.01
C LEU A 334 -6.86 -0.14 -17.23
N MET A 335 -7.39 -1.17 -16.54
CA MET A 335 -6.88 -2.53 -16.63
C MET A 335 -8.02 -3.55 -16.53
N ALA A 336 -8.06 -4.49 -17.48
CA ALA A 336 -9.02 -5.58 -17.43
C ALA A 336 -8.75 -6.52 -16.25
N LYS A 337 -9.80 -7.08 -15.64
CA LYS A 337 -9.70 -8.03 -14.50
C LYS A 337 -8.78 -9.22 -14.80
N LYS A 338 -8.80 -9.72 -16.04
CA LYS A 338 -7.93 -10.82 -16.49
C LYS A 338 -6.45 -10.42 -16.45
N THR A 339 -6.11 -9.23 -16.95
CA THR A 339 -4.73 -8.70 -16.92
C THR A 339 -4.25 -8.48 -15.48
N ALA A 340 -5.09 -7.88 -14.63
CA ALA A 340 -4.80 -7.69 -13.21
C ALA A 340 -4.48 -9.02 -12.50
N LYS A 341 -5.30 -10.05 -12.76
CA LYS A 341 -5.07 -11.39 -12.22
C LYS A 341 -3.78 -12.01 -12.73
N MET A 342 -3.53 -11.97 -14.04
CA MET A 342 -2.30 -12.48 -14.64
C MET A 342 -1.05 -11.84 -14.02
N LEU A 343 -1.08 -10.52 -13.81
CA LEU A 343 0.03 -9.77 -13.24
C LEU A 343 0.28 -10.14 -11.77
N LEU A 344 -0.77 -10.23 -10.94
CA LEU A 344 -0.62 -10.66 -9.55
C LEU A 344 -0.12 -12.11 -9.47
N ASP A 345 -0.75 -13.04 -10.20
CA ASP A 345 -0.37 -14.45 -10.19
C ASP A 345 1.10 -14.63 -10.61
N LYS A 346 1.53 -13.91 -11.65
CA LYS A 346 2.92 -13.92 -12.11
C LYS A 346 3.86 -13.33 -11.06
N THR A 347 3.51 -12.21 -10.43
CA THR A 347 4.29 -11.59 -9.34
C THR A 347 4.52 -12.60 -8.21
N LEU A 348 3.47 -13.29 -7.78
CA LEU A 348 3.54 -14.27 -6.69
C LEU A 348 4.29 -15.53 -7.09
N HIS A 349 4.14 -16.00 -8.33
CA HIS A 349 4.94 -17.11 -8.86
C HIS A 349 6.45 -16.79 -8.81
N ILE A 350 6.83 -15.58 -9.20
CA ILE A 350 8.22 -15.14 -9.11
C ILE A 350 8.71 -15.12 -7.66
N LEU A 351 7.91 -14.64 -6.71
CA LEU A 351 8.24 -14.69 -5.28
C LEU A 351 8.38 -16.13 -4.78
N GLN A 352 7.42 -17.00 -5.09
CA GLN A 352 7.41 -18.39 -4.65
C GLN A 352 8.61 -19.18 -5.17
N LYS A 353 9.08 -18.91 -6.40
CA LYS A 353 10.33 -19.49 -6.89
C LYS A 353 11.52 -19.19 -5.96
N ARG A 354 11.57 -17.99 -5.37
CA ARG A 354 12.61 -17.59 -4.39
C ARG A 354 12.46 -18.27 -3.04
N ALA A 355 11.34 -18.93 -2.78
CA ALA A 355 11.16 -19.83 -1.64
C ALA A 355 11.66 -21.26 -1.93
N SER A 356 11.98 -21.60 -3.19
CA SER A 356 12.45 -22.94 -3.54
C SER A 356 13.93 -23.13 -3.15
N PRO A 357 14.28 -24.24 -2.46
CA PRO A 357 15.67 -24.57 -2.14
C PRO A 357 16.56 -24.78 -3.37
N ASN A 358 15.97 -25.08 -4.53
CA ASN A 358 16.68 -25.53 -5.73
C ASN A 358 17.17 -24.42 -6.65
N GLU A 359 16.82 -23.15 -6.41
CA GLU A 359 17.42 -22.00 -7.10
C GLU A 359 18.77 -21.57 -6.47
N ARG A 360 19.37 -22.42 -5.63
CA ARG A 360 20.66 -22.18 -4.95
C ARG A 360 21.90 -22.50 -5.81
N LEU A 361 21.76 -22.69 -7.12
CA LEU A 361 22.86 -23.02 -8.03
C LEU A 361 22.92 -22.05 -9.21
#